data_AF-A0A1H8EZV7-F1
#
_entry.id   AF-A0A1H8EZV7-F1
#
_cell.length_a   1.000
_cell.length_b   1.000
_cell.length_c   1.000
_cell.angle_alpha   90.00
_cell.angle_beta   90.00
_cell.angle_gamma   90.00
#
_symmetry.space_group_name_H-M   'P 1'
#
loop_
_entity.id
_entity.type
_entity.pdbx_description
1 polymer ?
#
loop_
_entity_poly.entity_id
_entity_poly.type
_entity_poly.pdbx_seq_one_letter_code
_entity_poly.pdbx_strand_id
1 'polypeptide(L)'
;MSPCPNDRLDPGVIYDGGLLTSAIRFAMNSEKLALLLTREMPYGKYKGRMIADLPGHYLDWFAREGFPSGELGALIALMYELDHNDLRALLDPLRR
;
A
#
# COMPACT_ATOMS: atom_id res chain seq x y z
N MET A 1 23.17 -1.18 1.22
CA MET A 1 21.68 -1.10 1.27
C MET A 1 21.27 0.12 0.48
N SER A 2 20.71 -0.06 -0.71
CA SER A 2 20.28 1.10 -1.51
C SER A 2 18.93 1.59 -0.97
N PRO A 3 18.84 2.84 -0.49
CA PRO A 3 17.58 3.40 -0.02
C PRO A 3 16.63 3.64 -1.21
N CYS A 4 15.32 3.51 -0.95
CA CYS A 4 14.28 4.00 -1.85
C CYS A 4 14.36 5.54 -1.92
N PRO A 5 14.12 6.17 -3.07
CA PRO A 5 14.29 7.61 -3.24
C PRO A 5 13.07 8.34 -2.66
N ASN A 6 13.06 8.59 -1.35
CA ASN A 6 12.13 9.56 -0.76
C ASN A 6 12.80 10.95 -0.70
N ASP A 7 13.24 11.46 -1.86
CA ASP A 7 13.86 12.79 -1.99
C ASP A 7 12.87 13.84 -2.54
N ARG A 8 11.73 13.99 -1.87
CA ARG A 8 11.01 15.27 -1.68
C ARG A 8 9.71 15.02 -0.94
N LEU A 9 9.69 15.40 0.33
CA LEU A 9 8.47 15.63 1.08
C LEU A 9 7.67 16.73 0.36
N ASP A 10 6.44 16.45 -0.05
CA ASP A 10 5.48 17.48 -0.42
C ASP A 10 4.75 17.91 0.87
N PRO A 11 4.94 19.14 1.37
CA PRO A 11 4.42 19.58 2.68
C PRO A 11 2.90 19.88 2.67
N GLY A 12 2.12 19.34 1.74
CA GLY A 12 0.80 19.87 1.38
C GLY A 12 -0.43 18.99 1.59
N VAL A 13 -0.34 17.75 2.07
CA VAL A 13 -1.55 16.91 2.24
C VAL A 13 -2.12 17.05 3.66
N ILE A 14 -2.93 18.09 3.84
CA ILE A 14 -3.87 18.23 4.94
C ILE A 14 -5.00 17.19 4.71
N TYR A 15 -5.11 16.16 5.56
CA TYR A 15 -6.31 15.32 5.62
C TYR A 15 -7.34 16.02 6.52
N ASP A 16 -8.13 16.92 5.95
CA ASP A 16 -9.25 17.59 6.63
C ASP A 16 -10.48 16.67 6.72
N GLY A 17 -10.86 16.36 7.97
CA GLY A 17 -12.17 15.97 8.50
C GLY A 17 -13.26 15.34 7.61
N GLY A 18 -13.76 14.18 8.04
CA GLY A 18 -15.16 13.78 7.78
C GLY A 18 -15.40 12.28 7.76
N LEU A 19 -16.05 11.75 8.79
CA LEU A 19 -16.41 10.35 9.02
C LEU A 19 -17.39 9.72 7.99
N LEU A 20 -17.56 10.32 6.79
CA LEU A 20 -18.49 9.87 5.74
C LEU A 20 -17.80 9.26 4.50
N THR A 21 -16.47 9.28 4.42
CA THR A 21 -15.72 8.83 3.23
C THR A 21 -15.35 7.35 3.20
N SER A 22 -15.60 6.58 4.27
CA SER A 22 -15.10 5.19 4.38
C SER A 22 -15.81 4.21 3.44
N ALA A 23 -17.14 4.30 3.30
CA ALA A 23 -17.92 3.40 2.45
C ALA A 23 -17.72 3.66 0.94
N ILE A 24 -17.61 4.93 0.53
CA ILE A 24 -17.35 5.29 -0.88
C ILE A 24 -15.87 5.00 -1.25
N ARG A 25 -14.94 5.10 -0.30
CA ARG A 25 -13.54 4.66 -0.49
C ARG A 25 -13.46 3.15 -0.74
N PHE A 26 -14.24 2.34 -0.02
CA PHE A 26 -14.25 0.88 -0.19
C PHE A 26 -14.84 0.43 -1.53
N ALA A 27 -15.87 1.10 -2.05
CA ALA A 27 -16.51 0.72 -3.32
C ALA A 27 -15.59 0.93 -4.56
N MET A 28 -14.64 1.86 -4.51
CA MET A 28 -13.59 2.02 -5.53
C MET A 28 -12.31 1.19 -5.26
N ASN A 29 -12.30 0.33 -4.23
CA ASN A 29 -11.10 -0.43 -3.84
C ASN A 29 -10.94 -1.79 -4.53
N SER A 30 -11.99 -2.38 -5.13
CA SER A 30 -11.87 -3.73 -5.73
C SER A 30 -10.79 -3.81 -6.81
N GLU A 31 -10.71 -2.81 -7.69
CA GLU A 31 -9.65 -2.73 -8.71
C GLU A 31 -8.25 -2.60 -8.09
N LYS A 32 -8.14 -1.87 -6.97
CA LYS A 32 -6.86 -1.72 -6.25
C LYS A 32 -6.43 -3.03 -5.59
N LEU A 33 -7.36 -3.84 -5.07
CA LEU A 33 -7.04 -5.17 -4.55
C LEU A 33 -6.44 -6.07 -5.64
N ALA A 34 -6.97 -6.00 -6.87
CA ALA A 34 -6.38 -6.70 -8.01
C ALA A 34 -4.98 -6.15 -8.39
N LEU A 35 -4.75 -4.84 -8.24
CA LEU A 35 -3.43 -4.25 -8.46
C LEU A 35 -2.39 -4.75 -7.44
N LEU A 36 -2.77 -5.04 -6.20
CA LEU A 36 -1.84 -5.64 -5.21
C LEU A 36 -1.28 -6.98 -5.68
N LEU A 37 -2.07 -7.75 -6.44
CA LEU A 37 -1.72 -9.08 -6.96
C LEU A 37 -0.97 -9.05 -8.29
N THR A 38 -0.92 -7.91 -8.97
CA THR A 38 -0.32 -7.78 -10.31
C THR A 38 0.86 -6.83 -10.36
N ARG A 39 0.98 -5.92 -9.39
CA ARG A 39 2.08 -4.96 -9.33
C ARG A 39 3.22 -5.48 -8.49
N GLU A 40 4.39 -5.49 -9.11
CA GLU A 40 5.65 -5.81 -8.46
C GLU A 40 6.29 -4.57 -7.87
N MET A 41 7.04 -4.76 -6.77
CA MET A 41 7.89 -3.72 -6.24
C MET A 41 9.00 -3.37 -7.24
N PRO A 42 9.13 -2.09 -7.64
CA PRO A 42 10.11 -1.70 -8.66
C PRO A 42 11.54 -1.57 -8.12
N TYR A 43 11.71 -1.52 -6.79
CA TYR A 43 13.00 -1.28 -6.13
C TYR A 43 13.08 -1.93 -4.74
N GLY A 44 14.23 -1.74 -4.09
CA GLY A 44 14.47 -2.19 -2.71
C GLY A 44 14.78 -3.68 -2.60
N LYS A 45 14.77 -4.18 -1.35
CA LYS A 45 15.11 -5.58 -1.03
C LYS A 45 14.15 -6.59 -1.68
N TYR A 46 12.89 -6.20 -1.88
CA TYR A 46 11.84 -7.05 -2.44
C TYR A 46 11.50 -6.69 -3.90
N LYS A 47 12.45 -6.11 -4.65
CA LYS A 47 12.25 -5.82 -6.07
C LYS A 47 11.79 -7.07 -6.83
N GLY A 48 10.79 -6.92 -7.69
CA GLY A 48 10.18 -8.01 -8.48
C GLY A 48 9.19 -8.87 -7.71
N ARG A 49 8.90 -8.55 -6.44
CA ARG A 49 7.86 -9.24 -5.65
C ARG A 49 6.54 -8.49 -5.75
N MET A 50 5.44 -9.22 -5.88
CA MET A 50 4.09 -8.64 -5.85
C MET A 50 3.84 -7.91 -4.53
N ILE A 51 3.14 -6.77 -4.59
CA ILE A 51 2.83 -5.96 -3.40
C ILE A 51 2.05 -6.79 -2.37
N ALA A 52 1.12 -7.65 -2.81
CA ALA A 52 0.36 -8.57 -1.95
C ALA A 52 1.24 -9.53 -1.13
N ASP A 53 2.45 -9.84 -1.61
CA ASP A 53 3.35 -10.79 -1.00
C ASP A 53 4.47 -10.11 -0.18
N LEU A 54 4.39 -8.79 -0.01
CA LEU A 54 5.33 -8.07 0.85
C LEU A 54 5.15 -8.51 2.31
N PRO A 55 6.27 -8.78 3.01
CA PRO A 55 6.19 -9.22 4.40
C PRO A 55 5.87 -8.05 5.32
N GLY A 56 5.15 -8.33 6.41
CA GLY A 56 4.62 -7.30 7.32
C GLY A 56 5.68 -6.36 7.86
N HIS A 57 6.84 -6.87 8.28
CA HIS A 57 7.95 -6.03 8.78
C HIS A 57 8.47 -5.01 7.76
N TYR A 58 8.26 -5.25 6.46
CA TYR A 58 8.61 -4.30 5.41
C TYR A 58 7.55 -3.22 5.23
N LEU A 59 6.28 -3.58 5.42
CA LEU A 59 5.14 -2.64 5.43
C LEU A 59 5.21 -1.74 6.68
N ASP A 60 5.52 -2.31 7.84
CA ASP A 60 5.73 -1.58 9.10
C ASP A 60 6.84 -0.53 8.97
N TRP A 61 7.91 -0.87 8.23
CA TRP A 61 8.98 0.08 7.96
C TRP A 61 8.48 1.28 7.15
N PHE A 62 7.67 1.05 6.11
CA PHE A 62 7.03 2.15 5.35
C PHE A 62 6.05 2.96 6.19
N ALA A 63 5.30 2.33 7.09
CA ALA A 63 4.40 3.05 8.00
C ALA A 63 5.15 4.01 8.94
N ARG A 64 6.43 3.72 9.23
CA ARG A 64 7.30 4.56 10.07
C ARG A 64 8.06 5.63 9.28
N GLU A 65 8.59 5.28 8.12
CA GLU A 65 9.39 6.21 7.29
C GLU A 65 8.53 7.09 6.37
N GLY A 66 7.31 6.65 6.08
CA GLY A 66 6.40 7.26 5.11
C GLY A 66 6.30 6.46 3.81
N PHE A 67 5.11 6.47 3.22
CA PHE A 67 4.85 5.85 1.92
C PHE A 67 5.31 6.76 0.78
N PRO A 68 5.78 6.19 -0.35
CA PRO A 68 6.12 6.98 -1.52
C PRO A 68 4.86 7.68 -2.07
N SER A 69 5.03 8.77 -2.82
CA SER A 69 3.89 9.42 -3.47
C SER A 69 3.36 8.59 -4.65
N GLY A 70 2.12 8.87 -5.05
CA GLY A 70 1.48 8.25 -6.21
C GLY A 70 0.89 6.86 -5.94
N GLU A 71 0.61 6.14 -7.04
CA GLU A 71 -0.11 4.86 -6.99
C GLU A 71 0.63 3.80 -6.17
N LEU A 72 1.96 3.73 -6.31
CA LEU A 72 2.77 2.73 -5.59
C LEU A 72 2.61 2.86 -4.08
N GLY A 73 2.70 4.07 -3.53
CA GLY A 73 2.54 4.26 -2.09
C GLY A 73 1.11 4.06 -1.63
N ALA A 74 0.12 4.41 -2.45
CA ALA A 74 -1.27 4.10 -2.17
C ALA A 74 -1.51 2.58 -2.10
N LEU A 75 -0.87 1.79 -2.96
CA LEU A 75 -0.94 0.33 -2.94
C LEU A 75 -0.20 -0.27 -1.73
N ILE A 76 0.98 0.25 -1.38
CA ILE A 76 1.73 -0.21 -0.20
C ILE A 76 0.97 0.14 1.09
N ALA A 77 0.39 1.34 1.18
CA ALA A 77 -0.44 1.76 2.30
C ALA A 77 -1.69 0.89 2.43
N LEU A 78 -2.38 0.60 1.32
CA LEU A 78 -3.51 -0.32 1.30
C LEU A 78 -3.09 -1.72 1.77
N MET A 79 -1.94 -2.22 1.33
CA MET A 79 -1.43 -3.52 1.77
C MET A 79 -1.10 -3.54 3.26
N TYR A 80 -0.53 -2.45 3.79
CA TYR A 80 -0.30 -2.27 5.22
C TYR A 80 -1.62 -2.27 6.00
N GLU A 81 -2.65 -1.56 5.54
CA GLU A 81 -3.97 -1.57 6.17
C GLU A 81 -4.57 -2.99 6.21
N LEU A 82 -4.45 -3.76 5.12
CA LEU A 82 -4.91 -5.15 5.10
C LEU A 82 -4.13 -6.05 6.06
N ASP A 83 -2.81 -5.87 6.13
CA ASP A 83 -1.97 -6.64 7.05
C ASP A 83 -2.27 -6.33 8.52
N HIS A 84 -2.33 -5.04 8.87
CA HIS A 84 -2.52 -4.58 10.24
C HIS A 84 -3.90 -4.94 10.82
N ASN A 85 -4.89 -5.20 9.96
CA ASN A 85 -6.24 -5.60 10.36
C ASN A 85 -6.50 -7.10 10.18
N ASP A 86 -5.47 -7.92 9.90
CA ASP A 86 -5.61 -9.36 9.61
C ASP A 86 -6.54 -9.69 8.42
N LEU A 87 -6.62 -8.78 7.43
CA LEU A 87 -7.52 -8.86 6.28
C LEU A 87 -6.84 -9.39 5.00
N ARG A 88 -5.61 -9.89 5.07
CA ARG A 88 -4.89 -10.44 3.89
C ARG A 88 -5.67 -11.53 3.16
N ALA A 89 -6.46 -12.33 3.89
CA ALA A 89 -7.29 -13.39 3.33
C ALA A 89 -8.34 -12.89 2.33
N LEU A 90 -8.67 -11.60 2.33
CA LEU A 90 -9.56 -10.99 1.31
C LEU A 90 -8.97 -11.05 -0.10
N LEU A 91 -7.66 -11.23 -0.23
CA LEU A 91 -6.97 -11.35 -1.53
C LEU A 91 -7.03 -12.78 -2.09
N ASP A 92 -7.26 -13.78 -1.26
CA ASP A 92 -7.27 -15.19 -1.68
C ASP A 92 -8.28 -15.51 -2.80
N PRO A 93 -9.55 -15.04 -2.77
CA PRO A 93 -10.48 -15.27 -3.89
C PRO A 93 -10.07 -14.57 -5.20
N LEU A 94 -9.16 -13.60 -5.15
CA LEU A 94 -8.64 -12.89 -6.32
C LEU A 94 -7.38 -13.56 -6.90
N ARG A 95 -6.70 -14.40 -6.11
CA ARG A 95 -5.59 -15.28 -6.54
C ARG A 95 -6.19 -16.50 -7.24
N ARG A 96 -6.49 -16.37 -8.54
CA ARG A 96 -6.96 -17.49 -9.36
C ARG A 96 -5.84 -18.47 -9.68
#